data_AF-A0A9D2ATT3-F1
#
_entry.id   AF-A0A9D2ATT3-F1
#
_cell.length_a   1.000
_cell.length_b   1.000
_cell.length_c   1.000
_cell.angle_alpha   90.00
_cell.angle_beta   90.00
_cell.angle_gamma   90.00
#
_symmetry.space_group_name_H-M   'P 1'
#
loop_
_entity.id
_entity.type
_entity.pdbx_description
1 polymer ?
#
loop_
_entity_poly.entity_id
_entity_poly.type
_entity_poly.pdbx_seq_one_letter_code
_entity_poly.pdbx_strand_id
1 'polypeptide(L)'
;MPAVMNIGHFAFVLVAIVAGLLVLFDAQNLSVTGWAPFSGAIIASFLNMSRQFSLNIGQVSMQINSVVMGLAGAGRIFELLDEQPETDDGYVTLVNADIAEDGTVTESAERTGKWAWRHPHHADGSVTYTELKGDIRLFDVDFGYVPEKIVLHNISIYAKPGQKIAFVGATGAGKTTITNLLNRFYDIADGKIRYDGININKIKKADLRRSLGIVLQDTNLFTGTIMENIRYGKLDATDEECIAAAKLANAHDFITRLPDGYNTVLRHEASNLSQGQRQLISIARAAVADPPVMILDEATSSIDTRTEALVQKGMDALMKGRTVFVIAHRLSTIQNSDAIMVLDHGRIIERGSHDQLIAQRGTYYQLYTGAFELE
;
A
#
# COMPACT_ATOMS: atom_id res chain seq x y z
N MET A 1 -29.48 -18.84 32.37
CA MET A 1 -28.68 -19.21 33.55
C MET A 1 -29.53 -19.56 34.79
N PRO A 2 -30.53 -18.75 35.23
CA PRO A 2 -31.35 -19.11 36.40
C PRO A 2 -32.14 -20.41 36.20
N ALA A 3 -32.64 -20.64 34.98
CA ALA A 3 -33.43 -21.82 34.65
C ALA A 3 -32.64 -23.14 34.81
N VAL A 4 -31.40 -23.23 34.29
CA VAL A 4 -30.58 -24.46 34.38
C VAL A 4 -30.18 -24.76 35.82
N MET A 5 -29.85 -23.72 36.60
CA MET A 5 -29.52 -23.86 38.02
C MET A 5 -30.76 -24.29 38.84
N ASN A 6 -31.93 -23.71 38.56
CA ASN A 6 -33.19 -24.08 39.22
C ASN A 6 -33.65 -25.50 38.85
N ILE A 7 -33.47 -25.91 37.58
CA ILE A 7 -33.72 -27.28 37.13
C ILE A 7 -32.77 -28.25 37.87
N GLY A 8 -31.50 -27.87 38.07
CA GLY A 8 -30.56 -28.68 38.84
C GLY A 8 -30.96 -28.83 40.31
N HIS A 9 -31.47 -27.78 40.94
CA HIS A 9 -32.02 -27.86 42.30
C HIS A 9 -33.27 -28.74 42.38
N PHE A 10 -34.17 -28.65 41.39
CA PHE A 10 -35.36 -29.49 41.32
C PHE A 10 -34.99 -30.97 41.12
N ALA A 11 -34.07 -31.27 40.20
CA ALA A 11 -33.56 -32.62 39.98
C ALA A 11 -32.89 -33.19 41.24
N PHE A 12 -32.11 -32.39 41.96
CA PHE A 12 -31.48 -32.79 43.21
C PHE A 12 -32.52 -33.18 44.28
N VAL A 13 -33.57 -32.37 44.45
CA VAL A 13 -34.66 -32.65 45.40
C VAL A 13 -35.42 -33.91 44.99
N LEU A 14 -35.72 -34.09 43.71
CA LEU A 14 -36.42 -35.26 43.20
C LEU A 14 -35.60 -36.55 43.41
N VAL A 15 -34.30 -36.51 43.12
CA VAL A 15 -33.38 -37.64 43.39
C VAL A 15 -33.31 -37.94 44.89
N ALA A 16 -33.29 -36.92 45.76
CA ALA A 16 -33.29 -37.11 47.21
C ALA A 16 -34.59 -37.79 47.70
N ILE A 17 -35.75 -37.39 47.17
CA ILE A 17 -37.04 -37.99 47.51
C ILE A 17 -37.10 -39.45 47.06
N VAL A 18 -36.75 -39.73 45.80
CA VAL A 18 -36.76 -41.10 45.25
C VAL A 18 -35.77 -42.00 46.00
N ALA A 19 -34.57 -41.50 46.28
CA ALA A 19 -33.58 -42.22 47.08
C ALA A 19 -34.07 -42.53 48.50
N GLY A 20 -34.74 -41.57 49.15
CA GLY A 20 -35.36 -41.77 50.46
C GLY A 20 -36.47 -42.84 50.42
N LEU A 21 -37.31 -42.83 49.40
CA LEU A 21 -38.36 -43.84 49.21
C LEU A 21 -37.77 -45.24 48.97
N LEU A 22 -36.72 -45.37 48.17
CA LEU A 22 -36.05 -46.66 47.91
C LEU A 22 -35.45 -47.27 49.18
N VAL A 23 -34.93 -46.44 50.08
CA VAL A 23 -34.46 -46.91 51.40
C VAL A 23 -35.63 -47.32 52.30
N LEU A 24 -36.72 -46.55 52.32
CA LEU A 24 -37.90 -46.86 53.15
C LEU A 24 -38.60 -48.15 52.73
N PHE A 25 -38.60 -48.49 51.44
CA PHE A 25 -39.20 -49.72 50.91
C PHE A 25 -38.22 -50.90 50.84
N ASP A 26 -37.05 -50.79 51.47
CA ASP A 26 -35.99 -51.82 51.49
C ASP A 26 -35.63 -52.34 50.08
N ALA A 27 -35.61 -51.43 49.11
CA ALA A 27 -35.33 -51.77 47.73
C ALA A 27 -33.89 -52.30 47.61
N GLN A 28 -33.74 -53.36 46.81
CA GLN A 28 -32.44 -53.93 46.54
C GLN A 28 -31.78 -53.20 45.36
N ASN A 29 -30.55 -52.74 45.58
CA ASN A 29 -29.65 -52.26 44.55
C ASN A 29 -28.87 -53.41 43.94
N LEU A 30 -28.82 -53.46 42.61
CA LEU A 30 -27.98 -54.40 41.89
C LEU A 30 -26.55 -53.86 41.85
N SER A 31 -25.64 -54.55 42.53
CA SER A 31 -24.21 -54.21 42.56
C SER A 31 -23.37 -55.29 41.86
N VAL A 32 -22.11 -54.97 41.60
CA VAL A 32 -21.15 -55.92 40.98
C VAL A 32 -20.98 -57.20 41.81
N THR A 33 -21.23 -57.14 43.13
CA THR A 33 -21.16 -58.28 44.05
C THR A 33 -22.52 -58.95 44.32
N GLY A 34 -23.58 -58.56 43.59
CA GLY A 34 -24.94 -59.08 43.75
C GLY A 34 -25.95 -58.06 44.29
N TRP A 35 -27.10 -58.55 44.76
CA TRP A 35 -28.17 -57.71 45.32
C TRP A 35 -27.81 -57.24 46.73
N ALA A 36 -27.82 -55.93 46.95
CA ALA A 36 -27.51 -55.31 48.23
C ALA A 36 -28.48 -54.16 48.53
N PRO A 37 -28.80 -53.84 49.79
CA PRO A 37 -29.66 -52.70 50.10
C PRO A 37 -29.07 -51.37 49.60
N PHE A 38 -29.92 -50.40 49.25
CA PHE A 38 -29.45 -49.05 48.96
C PHE A 38 -28.75 -48.44 50.18
N SER A 39 -27.45 -48.15 50.04
CA SER A 39 -26.65 -47.54 51.11
C SER A 39 -26.65 -46.01 51.02
N GLY A 40 -26.46 -45.34 52.15
CA GLY A 40 -26.31 -43.86 52.18
C GLY A 40 -25.16 -43.35 51.30
N ALA A 41 -24.12 -44.16 51.07
CA ALA A 41 -23.00 -43.82 50.19
C ALA A 41 -23.41 -43.76 48.71
N ILE A 42 -24.27 -44.68 48.26
CA ILE A 42 -24.81 -44.67 46.90
C ILE A 42 -25.66 -43.41 46.71
N ILE A 43 -26.51 -43.08 47.67
CA ILE A 43 -27.38 -41.91 47.62
C ILE A 43 -26.56 -40.61 47.58
N ALA A 44 -25.55 -40.48 48.45
CA ALA A 44 -24.66 -39.33 48.45
C ALA A 44 -23.93 -39.16 47.12
N SER A 45 -23.49 -40.27 46.51
CA SER A 45 -22.82 -40.27 45.21
C SER A 45 -23.76 -39.81 44.08
N PHE A 46 -24.99 -40.33 44.03
CA PHE A 46 -25.99 -39.94 43.03
C PHE A 46 -26.45 -38.47 43.18
N LEU A 47 -26.60 -37.99 44.42
CA LEU A 47 -26.93 -36.59 44.71
C LEU A 47 -25.82 -35.63 44.25
N ASN A 48 -24.56 -36.00 44.47
CA ASN A 48 -23.41 -35.24 43.96
C ASN A 48 -23.41 -35.23 42.43
N MET A 49 -23.59 -36.40 41.80
CA MET A 49 -23.62 -36.55 40.35
C MET A 49 -24.75 -35.74 39.71
N SER A 50 -25.94 -35.68 40.33
CA SER A 50 -27.07 -34.84 39.87
C SER A 50 -26.72 -33.35 39.84
N ARG A 51 -25.97 -32.87 40.83
CA ARG A 51 -25.52 -31.47 40.88
C ARG A 51 -24.46 -31.21 39.82
N GLN A 52 -23.49 -32.10 39.68
CA GLN A 52 -22.41 -31.99 38.70
C GLN A 52 -22.94 -31.99 37.27
N PHE A 53 -23.93 -32.83 36.97
CA PHE A 53 -24.59 -32.88 35.67
C PHE A 53 -25.18 -31.52 35.26
N SER A 54 -25.90 -30.88 36.19
CA SER A 54 -26.53 -29.57 35.94
C SER A 54 -25.49 -28.46 35.72
N LEU A 55 -24.39 -28.50 36.46
CA LEU A 55 -23.26 -27.56 36.28
C LEU A 55 -22.58 -27.76 34.93
N ASN A 56 -22.32 -29.01 34.52
CA ASN A 56 -21.70 -29.32 33.24
C ASN A 56 -22.56 -28.86 32.05
N ILE A 57 -23.89 -29.02 32.12
CA ILE A 57 -24.81 -28.49 31.09
C ILE A 57 -24.65 -26.97 30.96
N GLY A 58 -24.58 -26.26 32.09
CA GLY A 58 -24.35 -24.81 32.09
C GLY A 58 -23.01 -24.42 31.45
N GLN A 59 -21.93 -25.14 31.76
CA GLN A 59 -20.61 -24.91 31.19
C GLN A 59 -20.58 -25.14 29.67
N VAL A 60 -21.12 -26.26 29.19
CA VAL A 60 -21.22 -26.58 27.75
C VAL A 60 -22.07 -25.54 27.02
N SER A 61 -23.18 -25.11 27.62
CA SER A 61 -24.05 -24.10 27.01
C SER A 61 -23.33 -22.76 26.80
N MET A 62 -22.44 -22.36 27.70
CA MET A 62 -21.63 -21.14 27.53
C MET A 62 -20.57 -21.30 26.43
N GLN A 63 -19.97 -22.49 26.29
CA GLN A 63 -18.96 -22.75 25.26
C GLN A 63 -19.53 -22.66 23.84
N ILE A 64 -20.81 -23.00 23.64
CA ILE A 64 -21.46 -22.90 22.33
C ILE A 64 -21.36 -21.47 21.76
N ASN A 65 -21.56 -20.44 22.59
CA ASN A 65 -21.45 -19.06 22.14
C ASN A 65 -20.01 -18.71 21.69
N SER A 66 -19.00 -19.16 22.43
CA SER A 66 -17.60 -18.97 22.05
C SER A 66 -17.24 -19.71 20.76
N VAL A 67 -17.80 -20.92 20.55
CA VAL A 67 -17.62 -21.68 19.30
C VAL A 67 -18.26 -20.95 18.12
N VAL A 68 -19.49 -20.43 18.26
CA VAL A 68 -20.16 -19.65 17.21
C VAL A 68 -19.38 -18.39 16.86
N MET A 69 -18.91 -17.64 17.86
CA MET A 69 -18.05 -16.47 17.64
C MET A 69 -16.72 -16.86 16.97
N GLY A 70 -16.14 -17.99 17.38
CA GLY A 70 -14.94 -18.56 16.77
C GLY A 70 -15.13 -18.91 15.30
N LEU A 71 -16.28 -19.52 14.94
CA LEU A 71 -16.62 -19.84 13.56
C LEU A 71 -16.77 -18.58 12.70
N ALA A 72 -17.43 -17.54 13.20
CA ALA A 72 -17.54 -16.26 12.48
C ALA A 72 -16.17 -15.57 12.32
N GLY A 73 -15.29 -15.68 13.33
CA GLY A 73 -13.91 -15.21 13.25
C GLY A 73 -13.09 -15.98 12.21
N ALA A 74 -13.18 -17.31 12.22
CA ALA A 74 -12.53 -18.17 11.24
C ALA A 74 -13.02 -17.90 9.82
N GLY A 75 -14.33 -17.63 9.64
CA GLY A 75 -14.91 -17.27 8.35
C GLY A 75 -14.23 -16.05 7.72
N ARG A 76 -14.02 -14.97 8.49
CA ARG A 76 -13.30 -13.78 8.01
C ARG A 76 -11.82 -14.06 7.68
N ILE A 77 -11.18 -14.95 8.43
CA ILE A 77 -9.80 -15.37 8.17
C ILE A 77 -9.74 -16.16 6.86
N PHE A 78 -10.65 -17.10 6.64
CA PHE A 78 -10.71 -17.88 5.41
C PHE A 78 -11.04 -17.01 4.20
N GLU A 79 -11.98 -16.08 4.33
CA GLU A 79 -12.28 -15.09 3.28
C GLU A 79 -11.04 -14.30 2.86
N LEU A 80 -10.22 -13.86 3.83
CA LEU A 80 -8.95 -13.18 3.53
C LEU A 80 -7.91 -14.12 2.90
N LEU A 81 -7.85 -15.38 3.32
CA LEU A 81 -6.91 -16.38 2.78
C LEU A 81 -7.28 -16.83 1.36
N ASP A 82 -8.56 -16.76 1.00
CA ASP A 82 -9.09 -17.14 -0.31
C ASP A 82 -8.95 -16.01 -1.35
N GLU A 83 -8.61 -14.79 -0.91
CA GLU A 83 -8.36 -13.65 -1.80
C GLU A 83 -7.18 -13.94 -2.73
N GLN A 84 -7.36 -13.62 -4.01
CA GLN A 84 -6.33 -13.91 -5.00
C GLN A 84 -5.18 -12.91 -4.87
N PRO A 85 -3.91 -13.37 -4.82
CA PRO A 85 -2.79 -12.46 -4.82
C PRO A 85 -2.72 -11.70 -6.15
N GLU A 86 -2.03 -10.57 -6.13
CA GLU A 86 -1.79 -9.78 -7.34
C GLU A 86 -1.17 -10.66 -8.44
N THR A 87 -1.87 -10.80 -9.56
CA THR A 87 -1.34 -11.49 -10.75
C THR A 87 -0.38 -10.58 -11.51
N ASP A 88 0.68 -11.17 -12.06
CA ASP A 88 1.65 -10.48 -12.92
C ASP A 88 1.96 -11.36 -14.14
N ASP A 89 1.18 -11.16 -15.20
CA ASP A 89 1.37 -11.84 -16.49
C ASP A 89 2.43 -11.16 -17.38
N GLY A 90 3.16 -10.17 -16.83
CA GLY A 90 4.24 -9.50 -17.53
C GLY A 90 5.40 -10.43 -17.85
N TYR A 91 5.95 -10.31 -19.05
CA TYR A 91 7.09 -11.11 -19.52
C TYR A 91 8.28 -10.25 -19.97
N VAL A 92 8.09 -8.93 -20.10
CA VAL A 92 9.16 -7.95 -20.29
C VAL A 92 9.80 -7.64 -18.93
N THR A 93 11.12 -7.74 -18.87
CA THR A 93 11.92 -7.56 -17.64
C THR A 93 12.88 -6.40 -17.76
N LEU A 94 13.30 -5.82 -16.63
CA LEU A 94 14.31 -4.76 -16.59
C LEU A 94 15.69 -5.36 -16.34
N VAL A 95 16.66 -5.02 -17.19
CA VAL A 95 18.05 -5.52 -17.08
C VAL A 95 19.06 -4.37 -17.12
N ASN A 96 20.26 -4.58 -16.55
CA ASN A 96 21.39 -3.70 -16.80
C ASN A 96 21.82 -3.85 -18.26
N ALA A 97 22.23 -2.74 -18.89
CA ALA A 97 22.56 -2.75 -20.30
C ALA A 97 23.80 -1.92 -20.63
N ASP A 98 24.58 -2.41 -21.57
CA ASP A 98 25.59 -1.62 -22.27
C ASP A 98 24.96 -0.99 -23.50
N ILE A 99 25.23 0.30 -23.71
CA ILE A 99 24.74 1.06 -24.86
C ILE A 99 25.95 1.54 -25.63
N ALA A 100 26.16 0.95 -26.81
CA ALA A 100 27.23 1.31 -27.73
C ALA A 100 26.99 2.69 -28.36
N GLU A 101 28.04 3.29 -28.94
CA GLU A 101 27.96 4.62 -29.56
C GLU A 101 27.00 4.68 -30.77
N ASP A 102 26.74 3.53 -31.40
CA ASP A 102 25.78 3.38 -32.50
C ASP A 102 24.31 3.22 -32.04
N GLY A 103 24.08 3.18 -30.72
CA GLY A 103 22.76 2.98 -30.11
C GLY A 103 22.35 1.52 -29.91
N THR A 104 23.22 0.56 -30.21
CA THR A 104 22.96 -0.86 -29.94
C THR A 104 22.92 -1.11 -28.42
N VAL A 105 21.85 -1.77 -27.97
CA VAL A 105 21.62 -2.09 -26.55
C VAL A 105 21.86 -3.58 -26.33
N THR A 106 22.79 -3.91 -25.45
CA THR A 106 23.09 -5.30 -25.06
C THR A 106 22.95 -5.47 -23.56
N GLU A 107 22.47 -6.64 -23.13
CA GLU A 107 22.38 -6.98 -21.71
C GLU A 107 23.77 -7.09 -21.09
N SER A 108 23.94 -6.51 -19.91
CA SER A 108 25.18 -6.54 -19.14
C SER A 108 24.95 -7.28 -17.82
N ALA A 109 25.89 -8.17 -17.47
CA ALA A 109 25.90 -8.81 -16.15
C ALA A 109 26.38 -7.84 -15.06
N GLU A 110 27.15 -6.82 -15.44
CA GLU A 110 27.69 -5.82 -14.54
C GLU A 110 26.82 -4.55 -14.56
N ARG A 111 27.00 -3.72 -13.53
CA ARG A 111 26.21 -2.50 -13.37
C ARG A 111 26.83 -1.36 -14.16
N THR A 112 26.19 -0.97 -15.25
CA THR A 112 26.63 0.08 -16.18
C THR A 112 26.02 1.46 -15.87
N GLY A 113 25.04 1.51 -14.97
CA GLY A 113 24.21 2.70 -14.73
C GLY A 113 23.17 2.98 -15.82
N LYS A 114 23.07 2.09 -16.82
CA LYS A 114 22.07 2.15 -17.89
C LYS A 114 21.20 0.91 -17.83
N TRP A 115 19.91 1.08 -18.13
CA TRP A 115 18.94 -0.01 -18.11
C TRP A 115 18.24 -0.17 -19.45
N ALA A 116 17.76 -1.38 -19.70
CA ALA A 116 16.96 -1.69 -20.86
C ALA A 116 15.82 -2.65 -20.52
N TRP A 117 14.72 -2.51 -21.25
CA TRP A 117 13.67 -3.49 -21.32
C TRP A 117 14.11 -4.66 -22.18
N ARG A 118 14.18 -5.84 -21.58
CA ARG A 118 14.37 -7.11 -22.28
C ARG A 118 12.99 -7.64 -22.67
N HIS A 119 12.69 -7.61 -23.96
CA HIS A 119 11.40 -8.04 -24.50
C HIS A 119 11.57 -9.33 -25.32
N PRO A 120 11.21 -10.50 -24.76
CA PRO A 120 11.17 -11.75 -25.50
C PRO A 120 9.90 -11.84 -26.36
N HIS A 121 10.05 -12.11 -27.65
CA HIS A 121 8.95 -12.27 -28.60
C HIS A 121 8.58 -13.75 -28.71
N HIS A 122 7.42 -14.14 -28.21
CA HIS A 122 6.96 -15.53 -28.23
C HIS A 122 6.72 -16.08 -29.65
N ALA A 123 6.51 -15.21 -30.65
CA ALA A 123 6.20 -15.62 -32.01
C ALA A 123 7.40 -16.19 -32.78
N ASP A 124 8.60 -15.65 -32.54
CA ASP A 124 9.83 -16.02 -33.25
C ASP A 124 11.00 -16.41 -32.32
N GLY A 125 10.82 -16.29 -31.00
CA GLY A 125 11.85 -16.58 -30.00
C GLY A 125 12.95 -15.53 -29.91
N SER A 126 12.84 -14.42 -30.65
CA SER A 126 13.81 -13.33 -30.62
C SER A 126 13.69 -12.52 -29.32
N VAL A 127 14.77 -11.83 -28.95
CA VAL A 127 14.78 -10.90 -27.81
C VAL A 127 15.20 -9.54 -28.33
N THR A 128 14.38 -8.54 -28.10
CA THR A 128 14.72 -7.14 -28.40
C THR A 128 15.00 -6.40 -27.11
N TYR A 129 16.02 -5.56 -27.13
CA TYR A 129 16.36 -4.67 -26.02
C TYR A 129 15.95 -3.24 -26.38
N THR A 130 15.27 -2.56 -25.45
CA THR A 130 14.88 -1.16 -25.60
C THR A 130 15.43 -0.37 -24.43
N GLU A 131 16.26 0.63 -24.70
CA GLU A 131 16.81 1.52 -23.67
C GLU A 131 15.68 2.15 -22.83
N LEU A 132 15.86 2.15 -21.50
CA LEU A 132 14.95 2.79 -20.57
C LEU A 132 15.11 4.31 -20.64
N LYS A 133 14.25 4.99 -21.40
CA LYS A 133 14.33 6.45 -21.61
C LYS A 133 13.32 7.23 -20.79
N GLY A 134 12.23 6.60 -20.36
CA GLY A 134 11.16 7.28 -19.64
C GLY A 134 10.15 7.97 -20.55
N ASP A 135 9.92 7.48 -21.78
CA ASP A 135 8.80 7.92 -22.62
C ASP A 135 7.51 7.26 -22.12
N ILE A 136 6.55 8.05 -21.65
CA ILE A 136 5.27 7.54 -21.15
C ILE A 136 4.13 8.14 -21.97
N ARG A 137 3.25 7.26 -22.46
CA ARG A 137 2.10 7.63 -23.27
C ARG A 137 0.83 6.95 -22.79
N LEU A 138 -0.21 7.76 -22.62
CA LEU A 138 -1.58 7.32 -22.36
C LEU A 138 -2.41 7.71 -23.58
N PHE A 139 -3.23 6.77 -24.07
CA PHE A 139 -4.06 6.96 -25.25
C PHE A 139 -5.51 6.57 -24.95
N ASP A 140 -6.39 7.57 -24.98
CA ASP A 140 -7.84 7.45 -24.81
C ASP A 140 -8.19 6.56 -23.60
N VAL A 141 -7.57 6.86 -22.45
CA VAL A 141 -7.73 6.09 -21.22
C VAL A 141 -9.07 6.40 -20.58
N ASP A 142 -9.91 5.37 -20.46
CA ASP A 142 -11.14 5.35 -19.67
C ASP A 142 -10.97 4.35 -18.52
N PHE A 143 -11.27 4.75 -17.29
CA PHE A 143 -11.04 3.90 -16.12
C PHE A 143 -12.00 4.20 -14.97
N GLY A 144 -12.46 3.17 -14.27
CA GLY A 144 -13.23 3.26 -13.02
C GLY A 144 -12.83 2.15 -12.06
N TYR A 145 -12.85 2.42 -10.74
CA TYR A 145 -12.53 1.41 -9.72
C TYR A 145 -13.59 0.32 -9.60
N VAL A 146 -14.83 0.68 -9.94
CA VAL A 146 -15.96 -0.25 -10.03
C VAL A 146 -16.66 -0.04 -11.38
N PRO A 147 -17.21 -1.09 -12.01
CA PRO A 147 -17.83 -1.00 -13.33
C PRO A 147 -18.91 0.08 -13.45
N GLU A 148 -19.61 0.37 -12.35
CA GLU A 148 -20.72 1.31 -12.30
C GLU A 148 -20.27 2.78 -12.30
N LYS A 149 -18.99 3.05 -12.01
CA LYS A 149 -18.48 4.41 -11.85
C LYS A 149 -17.12 4.60 -12.51
N ILE A 150 -17.16 5.14 -13.72
CA ILE A 150 -15.97 5.62 -14.44
C ILE A 150 -15.47 6.92 -13.78
N VAL A 151 -14.17 6.99 -13.55
CA VAL A 151 -13.44 8.10 -12.92
C VAL A 151 -12.63 8.89 -13.93
N LEU A 152 -12.03 8.23 -14.93
CA LEU A 152 -11.27 8.86 -16.01
C LEU A 152 -11.99 8.67 -17.34
N HIS A 153 -12.01 9.73 -18.14
CA HIS A 153 -12.70 9.76 -19.42
C HIS A 153 -11.78 10.31 -20.52
N ASN A 154 -11.47 9.48 -21.50
CA ASN A 154 -10.68 9.84 -22.69
C ASN A 154 -9.37 10.59 -22.36
N ILE A 155 -8.60 10.09 -21.42
CA ILE A 155 -7.33 10.70 -21.00
C ILE A 155 -6.22 10.34 -21.99
N SER A 156 -5.62 11.37 -22.61
CA SER A 156 -4.49 11.23 -23.53
C SER A 156 -3.33 12.12 -23.09
N ILE A 157 -2.18 11.52 -22.75
CA ILE A 157 -1.00 12.20 -22.19
C ILE A 157 0.26 11.72 -22.92
N TYR A 158 1.16 12.66 -23.19
CA TYR A 158 2.43 12.41 -23.87
C TYR A 158 3.55 13.04 -23.06
N ALA A 159 4.33 12.21 -22.36
CA ALA A 159 5.49 12.63 -21.59
C ALA A 159 6.75 12.11 -22.28
N LYS A 160 7.50 13.00 -22.93
CA LYS A 160 8.77 12.64 -23.56
C LYS A 160 9.87 12.49 -22.49
N PRO A 161 10.93 11.73 -22.77
CA PRO A 161 12.09 11.62 -21.89
C PRO A 161 12.58 12.98 -21.37
N GLY A 162 12.69 13.11 -20.05
CA GLY A 162 13.19 14.33 -19.40
C GLY A 162 12.16 15.45 -19.22
N GLN A 163 10.90 15.27 -19.65
CA GLN A 163 9.87 16.29 -19.49
C GLN A 163 9.19 16.23 -18.12
N LYS A 164 8.86 17.41 -17.60
CA LYS A 164 8.03 17.61 -16.41
C LYS A 164 6.59 17.88 -16.80
N ILE A 165 5.70 16.96 -16.45
CA ILE A 165 4.26 17.01 -16.65
C ILE A 165 3.58 17.26 -15.31
N ALA A 166 2.80 18.33 -15.21
CA ALA A 166 2.04 18.66 -14.01
C ALA A 166 0.56 18.34 -14.15
N PHE A 167 -0.07 17.90 -13.06
CA PHE A 167 -1.50 17.69 -12.94
C PHE A 167 -2.10 18.70 -11.96
N VAL A 168 -3.13 19.42 -12.42
CA VAL A 168 -3.87 20.42 -11.64
C VAL A 168 -5.35 20.14 -11.74
N GLY A 169 -6.11 20.37 -10.69
CA GLY A 169 -7.56 20.18 -10.68
C GLY A 169 -8.10 19.95 -9.29
N ALA A 170 -9.42 19.89 -9.14
CA ALA A 170 -10.08 19.71 -7.84
C ALA A 170 -9.78 18.35 -7.21
N THR A 171 -10.10 18.22 -5.92
CA THR A 171 -10.08 16.92 -5.26
C THR A 171 -11.06 15.98 -6.00
N GLY A 172 -10.63 14.75 -6.28
CA GLY A 172 -11.45 13.81 -7.05
C GLY A 172 -11.46 13.99 -8.57
N ALA A 173 -10.72 14.97 -9.12
CA ALA A 173 -10.62 15.17 -10.58
C ALA A 173 -9.89 14.04 -11.35
N GLY A 174 -9.30 13.06 -10.66
CA GLY A 174 -8.65 11.89 -11.26
C GLY A 174 -7.12 11.92 -11.29
N LYS A 175 -6.46 12.92 -10.70
CA LYS A 175 -4.99 13.08 -10.67
C LYS A 175 -4.27 11.83 -10.11
N THR A 176 -4.66 11.41 -8.91
CA THR A 176 -4.11 10.21 -8.24
C THR A 176 -4.50 8.91 -8.96
N THR A 177 -5.63 8.89 -9.66
CA THR A 177 -6.02 7.73 -10.46
C THR A 177 -5.06 7.52 -11.62
N ILE A 178 -4.60 8.58 -12.29
CA ILE A 178 -3.59 8.49 -13.35
C ILE A 178 -2.28 7.90 -12.81
N THR A 179 -1.80 8.37 -11.66
CA THR A 179 -0.56 7.87 -11.07
C THR A 179 -0.68 6.42 -10.59
N ASN A 180 -1.84 6.01 -10.09
CA ASN A 180 -2.11 4.62 -9.73
C ASN A 180 -2.08 3.68 -10.94
N LEU A 181 -2.58 4.13 -12.10
CA LEU A 181 -2.51 3.36 -13.35
C LEU A 181 -1.08 3.25 -13.88
N LEU A 182 -0.29 4.33 -13.80
CA LEU A 182 1.12 4.30 -14.17
C LEU A 182 1.95 3.30 -13.34
N ASN A 183 1.59 3.10 -12.06
CA ASN A 183 2.24 2.12 -11.19
C ASN A 183 1.68 0.69 -11.30
N ARG A 184 0.65 0.49 -12.13
CA ARG A 184 -0.15 -0.74 -12.19
C ARG A 184 -0.58 -1.21 -10.80
N PHE A 185 -1.12 -0.31 -9.98
CA PHE A 185 -1.92 -0.71 -8.81
C PHE A 185 -3.33 -1.17 -9.21
N TYR A 186 -3.78 -0.72 -10.38
CA TYR A 186 -4.96 -1.20 -11.06
C TYR A 186 -4.58 -1.49 -12.50
N ASP A 187 -5.07 -2.59 -13.04
CA ASP A 187 -4.88 -2.93 -14.44
C ASP A 187 -5.91 -2.20 -15.31
N ILE A 188 -5.52 -1.91 -16.56
CA ILE A 188 -6.35 -1.26 -17.58
C ILE A 188 -6.36 -2.11 -18.85
N ALA A 189 -7.31 -1.84 -19.75
CA ALA A 189 -7.37 -2.44 -21.06
C ALA A 189 -6.03 -2.34 -21.82
N ASP A 190 -5.68 -3.42 -22.52
CA ASP A 190 -4.40 -3.59 -23.19
C ASP A 190 -4.11 -2.45 -24.19
N GLY A 191 -2.88 -1.95 -24.18
CA GLY A 191 -2.38 -0.98 -25.18
C GLY A 191 -2.70 0.49 -24.88
N LYS A 192 -3.49 0.77 -23.84
CA LYS A 192 -3.87 2.12 -23.43
C LYS A 192 -2.74 2.92 -22.79
N ILE A 193 -1.79 2.25 -22.14
CA ILE A 193 -0.62 2.87 -21.52
C ILE A 193 0.64 2.20 -22.04
N ARG A 194 1.62 3.01 -22.43
CA ARG A 194 2.92 2.56 -22.93
C ARG A 194 4.07 3.25 -22.23
N TYR A 195 5.10 2.47 -21.92
CA TYR A 195 6.40 2.91 -21.40
C TYR A 195 7.47 2.52 -22.42
N ASP A 196 8.16 3.51 -23.01
CA ASP A 196 9.17 3.33 -24.06
C ASP A 196 8.61 2.55 -25.26
N GLY A 197 7.33 2.80 -25.57
CA GLY A 197 6.59 2.11 -26.63
C GLY A 197 6.08 0.72 -26.27
N ILE A 198 6.50 0.14 -25.14
CA ILE A 198 6.06 -1.16 -24.64
C ILE A 198 4.77 -0.99 -23.85
N ASN A 199 3.79 -1.85 -24.12
CA ASN A 199 2.55 -1.86 -23.36
C ASN A 199 2.84 -2.22 -21.89
N ILE A 200 2.36 -1.39 -20.96
CA ILE A 200 2.66 -1.53 -19.53
C ILE A 200 2.18 -2.87 -18.96
N ASN A 201 1.09 -3.45 -19.49
CA ASN A 201 0.56 -4.74 -19.06
C ASN A 201 1.52 -5.90 -19.34
N LYS A 202 2.44 -5.73 -20.30
CA LYS A 202 3.44 -6.75 -20.68
C LYS A 202 4.73 -6.66 -19.86
N ILE A 203 4.92 -5.57 -19.12
CA ILE A 203 6.07 -5.34 -18.24
C ILE A 203 5.79 -5.97 -16.89
N LYS A 204 6.72 -6.77 -16.35
CA LYS A 204 6.60 -7.29 -14.99
C LYS A 204 6.41 -6.17 -13.99
N LYS A 205 5.45 -6.31 -13.08
CA LYS A 205 5.10 -5.28 -12.09
C LYS A 205 6.29 -4.90 -11.21
N ALA A 206 7.11 -5.88 -10.79
CA ALA A 206 8.31 -5.61 -10.00
C ALA A 206 9.35 -4.77 -10.76
N ASP A 207 9.56 -5.06 -12.05
CA ASP A 207 10.50 -4.35 -12.91
C ASP A 207 9.98 -2.95 -13.29
N LEU A 208 8.67 -2.84 -13.55
CA LEU A 208 7.99 -1.56 -13.73
C LEU A 208 8.19 -0.67 -12.49
N ARG A 209 7.85 -1.17 -11.31
CA ARG A 209 7.95 -0.40 -10.05
C ARG A 209 9.41 -0.07 -9.68
N ARG A 210 10.39 -0.86 -10.14
CA ARG A 210 11.81 -0.53 -10.02
C ARG A 210 12.23 0.61 -10.96
N SER A 211 11.60 0.73 -12.13
CA SER A 211 11.85 1.80 -13.10
C SER A 211 11.15 3.12 -12.80
N LEU A 212 10.29 3.16 -11.78
CA LEU A 212 9.51 4.32 -11.36
C LEU A 212 9.89 4.72 -9.93
N GLY A 213 10.12 6.00 -9.69
CA GLY A 213 10.25 6.56 -8.35
C GLY A 213 8.97 7.24 -7.91
N ILE A 214 8.55 7.06 -6.66
CA ILE A 214 7.37 7.73 -6.12
C ILE A 214 7.76 8.47 -4.84
N VAL A 215 7.38 9.75 -4.76
CA VAL A 215 7.37 10.52 -3.52
C VAL A 215 5.93 10.91 -3.25
N LEU A 216 5.35 10.28 -2.23
CA LEU A 216 3.98 10.53 -1.79
C LEU A 216 3.90 11.73 -0.84
N GLN A 217 2.71 12.32 -0.75
CA GLN A 217 2.39 13.39 0.19
C GLN A 217 2.65 12.95 1.64
N ASP A 218 2.07 11.82 2.04
CA ASP A 218 2.27 11.23 3.36
C ASP A 218 3.45 10.26 3.33
N THR A 219 4.55 10.69 3.96
CA THR A 219 5.78 9.89 4.01
C THR A 219 5.70 8.83 5.09
N ASN A 220 5.84 7.57 4.69
CA ASN A 220 6.01 6.44 5.59
C ASN A 220 7.49 6.06 5.74
N LEU A 221 7.99 6.15 6.97
CA LEU A 221 9.33 5.67 7.35
C LEU A 221 9.20 4.41 8.18
N PHE A 222 10.10 3.46 7.94
CA PHE A 222 10.12 2.18 8.65
C PHE A 222 10.88 2.30 9.97
N THR A 223 10.53 1.43 10.92
CA THR A 223 11.34 1.28 12.14
C THR A 223 12.70 0.71 11.76
N GLY A 224 13.77 1.44 12.08
CA GLY A 224 15.13 1.19 11.61
C GLY A 224 15.96 2.47 11.60
N THR A 225 17.22 2.41 11.18
CA THR A 225 18.08 3.60 11.08
C THR A 225 17.67 4.52 9.92
N ILE A 226 18.10 5.78 9.96
CA ILE A 226 17.96 6.70 8.81
C ILE A 226 18.67 6.13 7.58
N MET A 227 19.86 5.54 7.77
CA MET A 227 20.61 4.90 6.69
C MET A 227 19.80 3.78 6.02
N GLU A 228 19.21 2.88 6.80
CA GLU A 228 18.37 1.78 6.28
C GLU A 228 17.14 2.31 5.55
N ASN A 229 16.53 3.38 6.07
CA ASN A 229 15.38 4.00 5.42
C ASN A 229 15.74 4.62 4.06
N ILE A 230 16.93 5.21 3.91
CA ILE A 230 17.41 5.71 2.61
C ILE A 230 17.72 4.52 1.70
N ARG A 231 18.51 3.54 2.19
CA ARG A 231 18.89 2.32 1.46
C ARG A 231 17.69 1.49 1.01
N TYR A 232 16.52 1.65 1.62
CA TYR A 232 15.30 1.00 1.15
C TYR A 232 14.97 1.29 -0.33
N GLY A 233 15.37 2.45 -0.86
CA GLY A 233 15.21 2.76 -2.28
C GLY A 233 16.08 1.90 -3.20
N LYS A 234 17.22 1.41 -2.69
CA LYS A 234 18.18 0.57 -3.40
C LYS A 234 18.94 -0.28 -2.37
N LEU A 235 18.50 -1.53 -2.17
CA LEU A 235 18.97 -2.38 -1.07
C LEU A 235 20.48 -2.70 -1.13
N ASP A 236 21.06 -2.68 -2.32
CA ASP A 236 22.48 -2.90 -2.58
C ASP A 236 23.30 -1.59 -2.59
N ALA A 237 22.70 -0.46 -2.19
CA ALA A 237 23.40 0.83 -2.16
C ALA A 237 24.47 0.90 -1.07
N THR A 238 25.64 1.42 -1.42
CA THR A 238 26.70 1.67 -0.43
C THR A 238 26.32 2.82 0.49
N ASP A 239 27.01 2.94 1.64
CA ASP A 239 26.84 4.07 2.55
C ASP A 239 27.13 5.40 1.83
N GLU A 240 28.14 5.44 0.96
CA GLU A 240 28.52 6.63 0.19
C GLU A 240 27.41 7.06 -0.78
N GLU A 241 26.79 6.11 -1.49
CA GLU A 241 25.65 6.38 -2.37
C GLU A 241 24.46 6.94 -1.58
N CYS A 242 24.18 6.36 -0.40
CA CYS A 242 23.10 6.83 0.47
C CYS A 242 23.38 8.25 1.01
N ILE A 243 24.64 8.55 1.37
CA ILE A 243 25.07 9.89 1.81
C ILE A 243 24.99 10.89 0.65
N ALA A 244 25.39 10.50 -0.56
CA ALA A 244 25.30 11.33 -1.75
C ALA A 244 23.82 11.67 -2.07
N ALA A 245 22.94 10.68 -2.01
CA ALA A 245 21.50 10.86 -2.17
C ALA A 245 20.91 11.81 -1.11
N ALA A 246 21.32 11.65 0.15
CA ALA A 246 20.91 12.56 1.23
C ALA A 246 21.43 13.99 1.05
N LYS A 247 22.61 14.19 0.46
CA LYS A 247 23.12 15.53 0.12
C LYS A 247 22.31 16.15 -1.02
N LEU A 248 22.03 15.38 -2.07
CA LEU A 248 21.18 15.82 -3.19
C LEU A 248 19.79 16.24 -2.71
N ALA A 249 19.23 15.50 -1.76
CA ALA A 249 17.94 15.78 -1.14
C ALA A 249 17.96 16.90 -0.08
N ASN A 250 19.09 17.52 0.24
CA ASN A 250 19.27 18.46 1.37
C ASN A 250 18.96 17.87 2.77
N ALA A 251 19.01 16.55 2.90
CA ALA A 251 18.78 15.85 4.17
C ALA A 251 20.06 15.74 5.04
N HIS A 252 21.23 15.71 4.42
CA HIS A 252 22.52 15.45 5.09
C HIS A 252 22.78 16.37 6.31
N ASP A 253 22.52 17.67 6.17
CA ASP A 253 22.83 18.66 7.20
C ASP A 253 22.03 18.48 8.48
N PHE A 254 20.77 18.06 8.40
CA PHE A 254 19.98 17.81 9.60
C PHE A 254 20.29 16.42 10.18
N ILE A 255 20.51 15.42 9.31
CA ILE A 255 20.84 14.06 9.74
C ILE A 255 22.11 14.09 10.59
N THR A 256 23.16 14.78 10.13
CA THR A 256 24.45 14.89 10.84
C THR A 256 24.39 15.66 12.15
N ARG A 257 23.32 16.44 12.39
CA ARG A 257 23.09 17.14 13.67
C ARG A 257 22.35 16.30 14.70
N LEU A 258 21.79 15.15 14.29
CA LEU A 258 21.20 14.21 15.23
C LEU A 258 22.31 13.53 16.05
N PRO A 259 22.04 13.14 17.31
CA PRO A 259 23.04 12.53 18.19
C PRO A 259 23.79 11.35 17.58
N ASP A 260 23.07 10.48 16.84
CA ASP A 260 23.62 9.28 16.21
C ASP A 260 23.77 9.42 14.69
N GLY A 261 23.62 10.63 14.14
CA GLY A 261 23.75 10.87 12.70
C GLY A 261 22.81 9.97 11.86
N TYR A 262 23.38 9.31 10.86
CA TYR A 262 22.68 8.33 10.01
C TYR A 262 22.24 7.06 10.75
N ASN A 263 22.87 6.75 11.89
CA ASN A 263 22.53 5.59 12.71
C ASN A 263 21.38 5.88 13.68
N THR A 264 20.82 7.10 13.66
CA THR A 264 19.63 7.45 14.44
C THR A 264 18.50 6.47 14.12
N VAL A 265 18.03 5.76 15.14
CA VAL A 265 16.94 4.80 15.01
C VAL A 265 15.61 5.54 15.01
N LEU A 266 14.87 5.40 13.91
CA LEU A 266 13.49 5.83 13.78
C LEU A 266 12.59 4.74 14.38
N ARG A 267 11.67 5.14 15.26
CA ARG A 267 10.61 4.30 15.81
C ARG A 267 9.26 4.89 15.38
N HIS A 268 8.23 4.05 15.24
CA HIS A 268 6.81 4.42 15.07
C HIS A 268 6.58 5.77 14.35
N GLU A 269 6.40 5.73 13.02
CA GLU A 269 6.17 6.92 12.15
C GLU A 269 7.26 8.01 12.21
N ALA A 270 8.40 7.75 12.85
CA ALA A 270 9.45 8.74 13.08
C ALA A 270 8.93 10.00 13.78
N SER A 271 8.21 9.82 14.89
CA SER A 271 7.65 10.90 15.71
C SER A 271 8.69 11.90 16.25
N ASN A 272 9.97 11.53 16.24
CA ASN A 272 11.10 12.38 16.61
C ASN A 272 11.58 13.32 15.49
N LEU A 273 11.02 13.24 14.28
CA LEU A 273 11.34 14.10 13.15
C LEU A 273 10.18 15.04 12.83
N SER A 274 10.49 16.23 12.30
CA SER A 274 9.45 17.09 11.70
C SER A 274 8.94 16.50 10.39
N GLN A 275 7.74 16.90 9.95
CA GLN A 275 7.19 16.45 8.68
C GLN A 275 8.12 16.73 7.49
N GLY A 276 8.70 17.93 7.42
CA GLY A 276 9.66 18.26 6.38
C GLY A 276 10.94 17.43 6.44
N GLN A 277 11.44 17.10 7.63
CA GLN A 277 12.58 16.17 7.76
C GLN A 277 12.24 14.77 7.26
N ARG A 278 11.04 14.26 7.57
CA ARG A 278 10.58 12.97 7.01
C ARG A 278 10.52 13.02 5.49
N GLN A 279 10.01 14.12 4.92
CA GLN A 279 9.93 14.30 3.47
C GLN A 279 11.33 14.35 2.83
N LEU A 280 12.30 15.04 3.43
CA LEU A 280 13.69 15.04 2.95
C LEU A 280 14.30 13.62 2.94
N ILE A 281 13.98 12.77 3.92
CA ILE A 281 14.39 11.35 3.92
C ILE A 281 13.70 10.58 2.79
N SER A 282 12.41 10.82 2.54
CA SER A 282 11.67 10.22 1.42
C SER A 282 12.29 10.58 0.07
N ILE A 283 12.65 11.86 -0.09
CA ILE A 283 13.35 12.37 -1.29
C ILE A 283 14.71 11.70 -1.44
N ALA A 284 15.47 11.55 -0.35
CA ALA A 284 16.77 10.84 -0.38
C ALA A 284 16.60 9.35 -0.75
N ARG A 285 15.55 8.68 -0.25
CA ARG A 285 15.19 7.30 -0.62
C ARG A 285 14.86 7.18 -2.11
N ALA A 286 14.12 8.13 -2.67
CA ALA A 286 13.85 8.17 -4.09
C ALA A 286 15.11 8.51 -4.92
N ALA A 287 15.99 9.37 -4.39
CA ALA A 287 17.22 9.75 -5.05
C ALA A 287 18.21 8.59 -5.19
N VAL A 288 18.35 7.73 -4.16
CA VAL A 288 19.28 6.58 -4.21
C VAL A 288 18.81 5.47 -5.16
N ALA A 289 17.50 5.39 -5.41
CA ALA A 289 16.94 4.47 -6.41
C ALA A 289 17.28 4.90 -7.85
N ASP A 290 17.52 6.20 -8.07
CA ASP A 290 17.81 6.84 -9.36
C ASP A 290 16.93 6.38 -10.55
N PRO A 291 15.60 6.34 -10.42
CA PRO A 291 14.74 5.90 -11.51
C PRO A 291 14.56 7.01 -12.57
N PRO A 292 14.45 6.67 -13.86
CA PRO A 292 14.34 7.67 -14.93
C PRO A 292 12.97 8.35 -15.03
N VAL A 293 11.95 7.76 -14.39
CA VAL A 293 10.61 8.35 -14.27
C VAL A 293 10.27 8.55 -12.80
N MET A 294 9.76 9.74 -12.48
CA MET A 294 9.35 10.13 -11.13
C MET A 294 7.87 10.51 -11.09
N ILE A 295 7.20 10.11 -10.02
CA ILE A 295 5.85 10.56 -9.65
C ILE A 295 5.97 11.27 -8.31
N LEU A 296 5.57 12.53 -8.27
CA LEU A 296 5.70 13.40 -7.11
C LEU A 296 4.29 13.88 -6.73
N ASP A 297 3.85 13.54 -5.53
CA ASP A 297 2.57 13.97 -4.97
C ASP A 297 2.85 14.95 -3.82
N GLU A 298 2.75 16.25 -4.09
CA GLU A 298 3.21 17.27 -3.15
C GLU A 298 2.05 17.90 -2.35
N ALA A 299 2.10 17.77 -1.02
CA ALA A 299 1.53 18.78 -0.12
C ALA A 299 2.53 19.24 0.94
N THR A 300 3.02 20.48 0.79
CA THR A 300 3.85 21.18 1.79
C THR A 300 3.01 22.05 2.73
N SER A 301 1.69 21.82 2.83
CA SER A 301 0.75 22.71 3.56
C SER A 301 0.98 22.78 5.07
N SER A 302 1.82 21.92 5.64
CA SER A 302 2.07 21.81 7.09
C SER A 302 3.55 21.90 7.48
N ILE A 303 4.40 22.45 6.59
CA ILE A 303 5.85 22.57 6.80
C ILE A 303 6.22 24.04 7.06
N ASP A 304 7.18 24.28 7.96
CA ASP A 304 7.73 25.62 8.16
C ASP A 304 8.46 26.15 6.90
N THR A 305 8.43 27.46 6.68
CA THR A 305 8.95 28.10 5.45
C THR A 305 10.43 27.77 5.17
N ARG A 306 11.26 27.58 6.21
CA ARG A 306 12.68 27.29 6.02
C ARG A 306 12.88 25.87 5.54
N THR A 307 12.21 24.91 6.16
CA THR A 307 12.26 23.50 5.77
C THR A 307 11.61 23.29 4.41
N GLU A 308 10.53 24.02 4.12
CA GLU A 308 9.87 23.99 2.82
C GLU A 308 10.84 24.35 1.67
N ALA A 309 11.64 25.41 1.85
CA ALA A 309 12.62 25.79 0.83
C ALA A 309 13.70 24.72 0.60
N LEU A 310 14.05 23.94 1.64
CA LEU A 310 14.98 22.81 1.50
C LEU A 310 14.34 21.63 0.76
N VAL A 311 13.08 21.32 1.08
CA VAL A 311 12.29 20.28 0.41
C VAL A 311 12.16 20.60 -1.07
N GLN A 312 11.75 21.83 -1.42
CA GLN A 312 11.61 22.27 -2.81
C GLN A 312 12.92 22.14 -3.59
N LYS A 313 14.05 22.61 -3.03
CA LYS A 313 15.36 22.43 -3.66
C LYS A 313 15.76 20.96 -3.83
N GLY A 314 15.42 20.11 -2.86
CA GLY A 314 15.66 18.67 -2.94
C GLY A 314 14.83 18.02 -4.07
N MET A 315 13.58 18.44 -4.21
CA MET A 315 12.69 18.00 -5.30
C MET A 315 13.20 18.47 -6.65
N ASP A 316 13.59 19.74 -6.80
CA ASP A 316 14.15 20.27 -8.04
C ASP A 316 15.42 19.52 -8.47
N ALA A 317 16.30 19.22 -7.52
CA ALA A 317 17.50 18.41 -7.78
C ALA A 317 17.14 16.99 -8.22
N LEU A 318 16.13 16.38 -7.58
CA LEU A 318 15.63 15.04 -7.90
C LEU A 318 14.97 14.97 -9.29
N MET A 319 14.32 16.06 -9.75
CA MET A 319 13.62 16.11 -11.03
C MET A 319 14.56 16.23 -12.24
N LYS A 320 15.80 16.66 -12.04
CA LYS A 320 16.70 17.02 -13.14
C LYS A 320 17.05 15.80 -14.01
N GLY A 321 16.81 15.92 -15.32
CA GLY A 321 17.18 14.91 -16.32
C GLY A 321 16.29 13.67 -16.32
N ARG A 322 15.12 13.74 -15.66
CA ARG A 322 14.16 12.63 -15.53
C ARG A 322 12.81 13.04 -16.09
N THR A 323 12.03 12.08 -16.53
CA THR A 323 10.60 12.33 -16.83
C THR A 323 9.86 12.41 -15.51
N VAL A 324 9.07 13.46 -15.29
CA VAL A 324 8.45 13.73 -13.99
C VAL A 324 6.96 13.98 -14.15
N PHE A 325 6.16 13.31 -13.33
CA PHE A 325 4.75 13.59 -13.13
C PHE A 325 4.57 14.25 -11.77
N VAL A 326 4.08 15.48 -11.74
CA VAL A 326 3.85 16.23 -10.49
C VAL A 326 2.36 16.43 -10.29
N ILE A 327 1.82 15.88 -9.20
CA ILE A 327 0.51 16.29 -8.68
C ILE A 327 0.77 17.46 -7.75
N ALA A 328 0.19 18.61 -8.08
CA ALA A 328 0.46 19.82 -7.33
C ALA A 328 -0.74 20.32 -6.56
N HIS A 329 -0.48 20.64 -5.29
CA HIS A 329 -1.35 21.45 -4.44
C HIS A 329 -0.87 22.91 -4.34
N ARG A 330 0.37 23.21 -4.75
CA ARG A 330 0.90 24.58 -4.86
C ARG A 330 1.26 24.91 -6.30
N LEU A 331 0.79 26.06 -6.76
CA LEU A 331 1.05 26.54 -8.12
C LEU A 331 2.54 26.81 -8.38
N SER A 332 3.32 27.18 -7.35
CA SER A 332 4.76 27.45 -7.47
C SER A 332 5.54 26.25 -8.02
N THR A 333 5.14 25.03 -7.65
CA THR A 333 5.85 23.80 -8.06
C THR A 333 5.66 23.51 -9.56
N ILE A 334 4.53 23.94 -10.14
CA ILE A 334 4.17 23.58 -11.50
C ILE A 334 4.46 24.66 -12.54
N GLN A 335 4.78 25.89 -12.12
CA GLN A 335 5.11 26.99 -13.03
C GLN A 335 6.23 26.60 -14.00
N ASN A 336 7.23 25.86 -13.53
CA ASN A 336 8.38 25.42 -14.32
C ASN A 336 8.15 24.04 -14.99
N SER A 337 6.91 23.64 -15.25
CA SER A 337 6.61 22.38 -15.94
C SER A 337 6.56 22.59 -17.45
N ASP A 338 7.09 21.63 -18.21
CA ASP A 338 7.04 21.65 -19.67
C ASP A 338 5.60 21.59 -20.20
N ALA A 339 4.74 20.87 -19.50
CA ALA A 339 3.31 20.87 -19.78
C ALA A 339 2.50 20.68 -18.51
N ILE A 340 1.40 21.42 -18.40
CA ILE A 340 0.42 21.36 -17.32
C ILE A 340 -0.87 20.80 -17.93
N MET A 341 -1.40 19.75 -17.30
CA MET A 341 -2.69 19.15 -17.61
C MET A 341 -3.68 19.61 -16.55
N VAL A 342 -4.71 20.36 -16.96
CA VAL A 342 -5.81 20.75 -16.08
C VAL A 342 -6.89 19.69 -16.20
N LEU A 343 -7.17 19.02 -15.07
CA LEU A 343 -8.18 18.00 -14.93
C LEU A 343 -9.45 18.55 -14.30
N ASP A 344 -10.57 18.19 -14.90
CA ASP A 344 -11.90 18.45 -14.36
C ASP A 344 -12.80 17.24 -14.62
N HIS A 345 -13.46 16.74 -13.57
CA HIS A 345 -14.36 15.58 -13.62
C HIS A 345 -13.82 14.39 -14.45
N GLY A 346 -12.53 14.04 -14.28
CA GLY A 346 -11.92 12.91 -14.98
C GLY A 346 -11.51 13.17 -16.42
N ARG A 347 -11.52 14.42 -16.89
CA ARG A 347 -11.16 14.82 -18.26
C ARG A 347 -10.04 15.86 -18.24
N ILE A 348 -9.18 15.86 -19.26
CA ILE A 348 -8.23 16.97 -19.48
C ILE A 348 -8.97 18.06 -20.25
N ILE A 349 -9.19 19.20 -19.59
CA ILE A 349 -9.89 20.36 -20.17
C ILE A 349 -8.93 21.37 -20.81
N GLU A 350 -7.71 21.47 -20.28
CA GLU A 350 -6.67 22.37 -20.79
C GLU A 350 -5.30 21.71 -20.74
N ARG A 351 -4.44 22.09 -21.70
CA ARG A 351 -3.07 21.64 -21.81
C ARG A 351 -2.19 22.74 -22.36
N GLY A 352 -1.05 22.99 -21.71
CA GLY A 352 -0.04 23.93 -22.20
C GLY A 352 1.05 24.18 -21.18
N SER A 353 2.00 25.05 -21.52
CA SER A 353 2.91 25.63 -20.52
C SER A 353 2.16 26.63 -19.63
N HIS A 354 2.78 27.03 -18.51
CA HIS A 354 2.25 28.07 -17.62
C HIS A 354 1.82 29.33 -18.40
N ASP A 355 2.73 29.90 -19.20
CA ASP A 355 2.48 31.14 -19.95
C ASP A 355 1.32 30.98 -20.96
N GLN A 356 1.25 29.83 -21.63
CA GLN A 356 0.18 29.54 -22.58
C GLN A 356 -1.19 29.49 -21.90
N LEU A 357 -1.28 28.81 -20.75
CA LEU A 357 -2.52 28.67 -20.00
C LEU A 357 -2.96 29.99 -19.34
N ILE A 358 -2.01 30.81 -18.86
CA ILE A 358 -2.29 32.16 -18.36
C ILE A 358 -2.84 33.06 -19.48
N ALA A 359 -2.26 32.98 -20.68
CA ALA A 359 -2.73 33.75 -21.84
C ALA A 359 -4.14 33.34 -22.30
N GLN A 360 -4.49 32.05 -22.17
CA GLN A 360 -5.82 31.53 -22.51
C GLN A 360 -6.93 32.00 -21.57
N ARG A 361 -6.59 32.45 -20.35
CA ARG A 361 -7.54 32.91 -19.32
C ARG A 361 -8.65 31.89 -19.00
N GLY A 362 -8.33 30.60 -19.11
CA GLY A 362 -9.24 29.50 -18.81
C GLY A 362 -9.29 29.13 -17.32
N THR A 363 -9.67 27.89 -17.01
CA THR A 363 -9.72 27.34 -15.65
C THR A 363 -8.37 27.43 -14.95
N TYR A 364 -7.25 27.15 -15.64
CA TYR A 364 -5.93 27.33 -15.04
C TYR A 364 -5.68 28.75 -14.53
N TYR A 365 -6.10 29.76 -15.30
CA TYR A 365 -5.93 31.17 -14.93
C TYR A 365 -6.78 31.55 -13.72
N GLN A 366 -8.02 31.02 -13.64
CA GLN A 366 -8.90 31.24 -12.49
C GLN A 366 -8.32 30.62 -11.22
N LEU A 367 -7.75 29.42 -11.33
CA LEU A 367 -7.00 28.77 -10.25
C LEU A 367 -5.77 29.58 -9.85
N TYR A 368 -5.05 30.12 -10.83
CA TYR A 368 -3.84 30.90 -10.59
C TYR A 368 -4.10 32.23 -9.88
N THR A 369 -5.20 32.90 -10.25
CA THR A 369 -5.56 34.22 -9.70
C THR A 369 -6.34 34.15 -8.39
N GLY A 370 -6.63 32.94 -7.88
CA GLY A 370 -7.44 32.75 -6.67
C GLY A 370 -8.92 33.13 -6.85
N ALA A 371 -9.37 33.31 -8.10
CA ALA A 371 -10.77 33.52 -8.41
C ALA A 371 -11.61 32.24 -8.25
N PHE A 372 -10.94 31.09 -8.17
CA PHE A 372 -11.49 29.77 -7.93
C PHE A 372 -10.60 29.02 -6.96
N GLU A 373 -11.14 28.58 -5.82
CA GLU A 373 -10.44 27.70 -4.88
C GLU A 373 -10.77 26.25 -5.19
N LEU A 374 -9.76 25.38 -5.11
CA LEU A 374 -9.92 23.93 -5.24
C LEU A 374 -10.37 23.41 -3.87
N GLU A 375 -11.66 23.15 -3.67
CA GLU A 375 -12.12 22.25 -2.60
C GLU A 375 -12.01 20.79 -3.06
#